data_AF-A0A9P5NYD3-F1
#
_entry.id   AF-A0A9P5NYD3-F1
#
_cell.length_a   1.000
_cell.length_b   1.000
_cell.length_c   1.000
_cell.angle_alpha   90.00
_cell.angle_beta   90.00
_cell.angle_gamma   90.00
#
_symmetry.space_group_name_H-M   'P 1'
#
loop_
_entity.id
_entity.type
_entity.pdbx_description
1 polymer ?
#
loop_
_entity_poly.entity_id
_entity_poly.type
_entity_poly.pdbx_seq_one_letter_code
_entity_poly.pdbx_strand_id
1 'polypeptide(L)'
;MTPNPTTDPPIFNLNEDLLWSIFHLNADMFTDQKALETTRLTSQVCSSWRNLMLAAPSLWGRLIDLDALLRNSADRWGHELLRRNGEALLWIKSSSIIAEAPLALLLYVLEGSWFRIQRLALSINSFHFKANAKIWDKFYLPAPHLQNSK
;
A
#
# COMPACT_ATOMS: atom_id res chain seq x y z
N MET A 1 -5.18 -13.48 49.25
CA MET A 1 -4.66 -13.04 47.95
C MET A 1 -5.83 -12.55 47.13
N THR A 2 -6.05 -11.23 47.07
CA THR A 2 -7.01 -10.62 46.15
C THR A 2 -6.38 -10.59 44.75
N PRO A 3 -7.06 -11.03 43.69
CA PRO A 3 -6.53 -10.94 42.34
C PRO A 3 -6.32 -9.45 41.98
N ASN A 4 -5.15 -9.12 41.43
CA ASN A 4 -4.90 -7.79 40.89
C ASN A 4 -5.97 -7.50 39.81
N PRO A 5 -6.55 -6.29 39.78
CA PRO A 5 -7.37 -5.89 38.65
C PRO A 5 -6.50 -5.99 37.40
N THR A 6 -6.93 -6.83 36.46
CA THR A 6 -6.33 -6.91 35.13
C THR A 6 -6.56 -5.57 34.46
N THR A 7 -5.61 -4.65 34.61
CA THR A 7 -5.57 -3.44 33.81
C THR A 7 -5.33 -3.88 32.38
N ASP A 8 -6.34 -3.70 31.54
CA ASP A 8 -6.20 -3.94 30.11
C ASP A 8 -4.98 -3.15 29.61
N PRO A 9 -4.13 -3.77 28.76
CA PRO A 9 -3.01 -3.07 28.14
C PRO A 9 -3.46 -1.71 27.59
N PRO A 10 -2.68 -0.62 27.77
CA PRO A 10 -3.10 0.74 27.42
C PRO A 10 -3.63 0.89 26.00
N ILE A 11 -3.21 0.01 25.09
CA ILE A 11 -3.63 -0.06 23.70
C ILE A 11 -5.13 -0.31 23.52
N PHE A 12 -5.78 -1.00 24.46
CA PHE A 12 -7.22 -1.25 24.45
C PHE A 12 -8.05 -0.05 24.94
N ASN A 13 -7.39 0.94 25.55
CA ASN A 13 -8.04 2.17 26.00
C ASN A 13 -8.03 3.28 24.94
N LEU A 14 -7.38 3.06 23.79
CA LEU A 14 -7.41 4.00 22.67
C LEU A 14 -8.78 3.94 21.99
N ASN A 15 -9.34 5.12 21.70
CA ASN A 15 -10.53 5.18 20.86
C ASN A 15 -10.19 4.74 19.43
N GLU A 16 -11.23 4.36 18.68
CA GLU A 16 -11.05 3.84 17.33
C GLU A 16 -10.45 4.89 16.37
N ASP A 17 -10.80 6.16 16.53
CA ASP A 17 -10.27 7.26 15.69
C ASP A 17 -8.74 7.42 15.81
N LEU A 18 -8.20 7.26 17.02
CA LEU A 18 -6.76 7.30 17.26
C LEU A 18 -6.09 6.05 16.67
N LEU A 19 -6.71 4.88 16.76
CA LEU A 19 -6.23 3.67 16.12
C LEU A 19 -6.15 3.85 14.60
N TRP A 20 -7.21 4.38 13.97
CA TRP A 20 -7.22 4.70 12.55
C TRP A 20 -6.14 5.71 12.16
N SER A 21 -5.93 6.73 12.99
CA SER A 21 -4.86 7.71 12.78
C SER A 21 -3.48 7.04 12.79
N ILE A 22 -3.22 6.16 13.75
CA ILE A 22 -1.97 5.38 13.83
C ILE A 22 -1.81 4.48 12.60
N PHE A 23 -2.86 3.77 12.20
CA PHE A 23 -2.80 2.87 11.04
C PHE A 23 -2.53 3.63 9.75
N HIS A 24 -3.13 4.81 9.57
CA HIS A 24 -2.86 5.65 8.42
C HIS A 24 -1.44 6.21 8.39
N LEU A 25 -0.88 6.56 9.55
CA LEU A 25 0.53 6.96 9.66
C LEU A 25 1.46 5.81 9.28
N ASN A 26 1.19 4.60 9.79
CA ASN A 26 1.98 3.42 9.46
C ASN A 26 1.89 3.03 7.97
N ALA A 27 0.79 3.41 7.31
CA ALA A 27 0.52 3.10 5.90
C ALA A 27 0.95 4.21 4.92
N ASP A 28 1.78 5.17 5.34
CA ASP A 28 2.30 6.22 4.46
C ASP A 28 3.68 5.89 3.87
N MET A 29 3.68 5.21 2.73
CA MET A 29 4.92 4.81 2.04
C MET A 29 5.72 5.96 1.40
N PHE A 30 5.18 7.19 1.40
CA PHE A 30 5.90 8.36 0.90
C PHE A 30 6.79 8.98 1.98
N THR A 31 6.45 8.80 3.25
CA THR A 31 7.23 9.27 4.39
C THR A 31 8.09 8.15 5.00
N ASP A 32 7.63 6.89 4.95
CA ASP A 32 8.36 5.73 5.47
C ASP A 32 8.57 4.62 4.42
N GLN A 33 9.83 4.28 4.11
CA GLN A 33 10.16 3.17 3.21
C GLN A 33 9.82 1.78 3.76
N LYS A 34 9.56 1.69 5.07
CA LYS A 34 9.13 0.46 5.76
C LYS A 34 7.62 0.41 5.97
N ALA A 35 6.84 1.37 5.45
CA ALA A 35 5.39 1.46 5.71
C ALA A 35 4.63 0.15 5.49
N LEU A 36 4.94 -0.62 4.44
CA LEU A 36 4.33 -1.93 4.20
C LEU A 36 4.64 -2.93 5.32
N GLU A 37 5.91 -3.01 5.72
CA GLU A 37 6.36 -3.88 6.81
C GLU A 37 5.78 -3.43 8.15
N THR A 38 5.85 -2.13 8.46
CA THR A 38 5.28 -1.52 9.67
C THR A 38 3.78 -1.77 9.76
N THR A 39 3.02 -1.54 8.69
CA THR A 39 1.58 -1.81 8.63
C THR A 39 1.29 -3.30 8.84
N ARG A 40 2.07 -4.19 8.22
CA ARG A 40 1.93 -5.63 8.41
C ARG A 40 2.17 -6.03 9.87
N LEU A 41 3.24 -5.55 10.50
CA LEU A 41 3.57 -5.84 11.89
C LEU A 41 2.50 -5.28 12.84
N THR A 42 1.98 -4.09 12.53
CA THR A 42 0.89 -3.45 13.27
C THR A 42 -0.38 -4.31 13.24
N SER A 43 -0.70 -4.93 12.10
CA SER A 43 -1.83 -5.86 11.98
C SER A 43 -1.67 -7.18 12.76
N GLN A 44 -0.53 -7.38 13.43
CA GLN A 44 -0.22 -8.57 14.22
C GLN A 44 -0.09 -8.28 15.72
N VAL A 45 -0.30 -7.03 16.17
CA VAL A 45 -0.22 -6.65 17.59
C VAL A 45 -1.26 -7.37 18.43
N CYS A 46 -2.53 -7.36 18.00
CA CYS A 46 -3.62 -8.11 18.65
C CYS A 46 -4.73 -8.43 17.64
N SER A 47 -5.68 -9.29 18.03
CA SER A 47 -6.82 -9.68 17.18
C SER A 47 -7.72 -8.50 16.81
N SER A 48 -7.94 -7.56 17.73
CA SER A 48 -8.74 -6.36 17.48
C SER A 48 -8.13 -5.50 16.36
N TRP A 49 -6.84 -5.18 16.47
CA TRP A 49 -6.11 -4.41 15.46
C TRP A 49 -6.07 -5.13 14.12
N ARG A 50 -5.83 -6.45 14.14
CA ARG A 50 -5.88 -7.27 12.95
C ARG A 50 -7.24 -7.16 12.24
N ASN A 51 -8.34 -7.29 12.98
CA ASN A 51 -9.68 -7.26 12.40
C ASN A 51 -9.98 -5.89 11.78
N LEU A 52 -9.67 -4.79 12.49
CA LEU A 52 -9.85 -3.44 11.97
C LEU A 52 -9.02 -3.21 10.69
N MET A 53 -7.73 -3.50 10.74
CA MET A 53 -6.82 -3.22 9.62
C MET A 53 -7.12 -4.10 8.40
N LEU A 54 -7.47 -5.38 8.59
CA LEU A 54 -7.83 -6.27 7.48
C LEU A 54 -9.16 -5.88 6.82
N ALA A 55 -10.06 -5.24 7.57
CA ALA A 55 -11.34 -4.74 7.08
C ALA A 55 -11.23 -3.38 6.37
N ALA A 56 -10.05 -2.76 6.30
CA ALA A 56 -9.84 -1.46 5.67
C ALA A 56 -9.04 -1.54 4.35
N PRO A 57 -9.72 -1.69 3.21
CA PRO A 57 -9.08 -1.65 1.89
C PRO A 57 -8.25 -0.39 1.63
N SER A 58 -8.66 0.75 2.19
CA SER A 58 -7.97 2.04 2.03
C SER A 58 -6.57 2.09 2.63
N LEU A 59 -6.25 1.25 3.62
CA LEU A 59 -4.88 1.11 4.14
C LEU A 59 -3.99 0.38 3.13
N TRP A 60 -4.46 -0.77 2.65
CA TRP A 60 -3.71 -1.63 1.74
C TRP A 60 -3.55 -1.02 0.34
N GLY A 61 -4.53 -0.24 -0.12
CA GLY A 61 -4.44 0.53 -1.37
C GLY A 61 -3.33 1.58 -1.37
N ARG A 62 -2.87 2.04 -0.20
CA ARG A 62 -1.79 3.04 -0.07
C ARG A 62 -0.38 2.44 -0.10
N LEU A 63 -0.26 1.12 -0.17
CA LEU A 63 0.98 0.39 0.11
C LEU A 63 1.55 -0.37 -1.09
N ILE A 64 1.23 0.06 -2.32
CA ILE A 64 1.82 -0.52 -3.54
C ILE A 64 3.20 0.12 -3.78
N ASP A 65 4.16 -0.20 -2.90
CA ASP A 65 5.58 0.12 -3.08
C ASP A 65 6.27 -1.05 -3.79
N LEU A 66 6.59 -0.85 -5.07
CA LEU A 66 7.17 -1.89 -5.92
C LEU A 66 8.57 -2.32 -5.44
N ASP A 67 9.34 -1.40 -4.84
CA ASP A 67 10.66 -1.72 -4.31
C ASP A 67 10.54 -2.55 -3.02
N ALA A 68 9.59 -2.21 -2.15
CA ALA A 68 9.33 -2.97 -0.94
C ALA A 68 8.79 -4.37 -1.24
N LEU A 69 7.97 -4.51 -2.27
CA LEU A 69 7.46 -5.80 -2.72
C LEU A 69 8.57 -6.71 -3.25
N LEU A 70 9.52 -6.17 -4.02
CA LEU A 70 10.70 -6.92 -4.45
C LEU A 70 11.52 -7.48 -3.29
N ARG A 71 11.79 -6.65 -2.27
CA ARG A 71 12.59 -7.06 -1.11
C ARG A 71 11.95 -8.18 -0.29
N ASN A 72 10.62 -8.31 -0.33
CA ASN A 72 9.86 -9.18 0.57
C ASN A 72 9.26 -10.42 -0.11
N SER A 73 9.87 -10.91 -1.20
CA SER A 73 9.34 -12.02 -2.02
C SER A 73 8.01 -11.65 -2.71
N ALA A 74 8.15 -10.83 -3.76
CA ALA A 74 7.12 -10.12 -4.50
C ALA A 74 5.82 -10.90 -4.79
N ASP A 75 5.93 -12.19 -5.15
CA ASP A 75 4.80 -12.93 -5.70
C ASP A 75 3.66 -13.15 -4.72
N ARG A 76 3.94 -13.45 -3.44
CA ARG A 76 2.85 -13.70 -2.47
C ARG A 76 2.27 -12.41 -1.91
N TRP A 77 3.10 -11.39 -1.68
CA TRP A 77 2.63 -10.15 -1.06
C TRP A 77 1.93 -9.21 -2.05
N GLY A 78 2.36 -9.16 -3.31
CA GLY A 78 1.70 -8.34 -4.34
C GLY A 78 0.24 -8.73 -4.54
N HIS A 79 -0.03 -10.03 -4.73
CA HIS A 79 -1.40 -10.53 -4.91
C HIS A 79 -2.27 -10.30 -3.68
N GLU A 80 -1.74 -10.47 -2.46
CA GLU A 80 -2.51 -10.24 -1.24
C GLU A 80 -2.83 -8.76 -1.01
N LEU A 81 -1.90 -7.85 -1.35
CA LEU A 81 -2.16 -6.40 -1.33
C LEU A 81 -3.26 -6.02 -2.32
N LEU A 82 -3.20 -6.58 -3.53
CA LEU A 82 -4.23 -6.39 -4.56
C LEU A 82 -5.58 -6.91 -4.10
N ARG A 83 -5.63 -8.11 -3.52
CA ARG A 83 -6.87 -8.69 -2.97
C ARG A 83 -7.46 -7.83 -1.85
N ARG A 84 -6.62 -7.26 -0.98
CA ARG A 84 -7.07 -6.46 0.17
C ARG A 84 -7.49 -5.05 -0.20
N ASN A 85 -6.94 -4.46 -1.26
CA ASN A 85 -7.24 -3.08 -1.61
C ASN A 85 -8.67 -2.88 -2.18
N GLY A 86 -9.39 -3.96 -2.51
CA GLY A 86 -10.80 -3.91 -2.92
C GLY A 86 -11.03 -2.90 -4.03
N GLU A 87 -11.90 -1.92 -3.80
CA GLU A 87 -12.17 -0.76 -4.67
C GLU A 87 -11.53 0.55 -4.17
N ALA A 88 -10.60 0.48 -3.22
CA ALA A 88 -9.96 1.67 -2.67
C ALA A 88 -9.09 2.40 -3.69
N LEU A 89 -8.88 3.70 -3.43
CA LEU A 89 -7.90 4.51 -4.14
C LEU A 89 -6.49 3.96 -3.92
N LEU A 90 -5.68 4.03 -4.98
CA LEU A 90 -4.37 3.40 -5.03
C LEU A 90 -3.25 4.42 -4.96
N TRP A 91 -2.24 4.13 -4.15
CA TRP A 91 -0.95 4.80 -4.20
C TRP A 91 0.08 3.81 -4.70
N ILE A 92 0.84 4.22 -5.72
CA ILE A 92 1.85 3.39 -6.36
C ILE A 92 3.18 4.15 -6.36
N LYS A 93 4.24 3.49 -5.90
CA LYS A 93 5.58 4.06 -5.83
C LYS A 93 6.65 3.08 -6.32
N SER A 94 7.64 3.62 -7.03
CA SER A 94 8.93 2.99 -7.27
C SER A 94 10.02 4.04 -7.34
N SER A 95 10.97 3.96 -6.42
CA SER A 95 12.18 4.78 -6.32
C SER A 95 13.35 4.18 -7.10
N SER A 96 13.46 2.86 -7.21
CA SER A 96 14.48 2.24 -8.07
C SER A 96 14.04 2.26 -9.53
N ILE A 97 15.00 2.19 -10.45
CA ILE A 97 14.69 1.91 -11.85
C ILE A 97 13.98 0.56 -11.91
N ILE A 98 12.74 0.57 -12.40
CA ILE A 98 11.92 -0.63 -12.53
C ILE A 98 12.64 -1.65 -13.43
N ALA A 99 13.02 -2.80 -12.85
CA ALA A 99 13.48 -3.98 -13.57
C ALA A 99 12.28 -4.76 -14.16
N GLU A 100 12.53 -5.87 -14.86
CA GLU A 100 11.47 -6.67 -15.52
C GLU A 100 10.40 -7.23 -14.55
N ALA A 101 10.78 -7.71 -13.36
CA ALA A 101 9.81 -8.33 -12.44
C ALA A 101 8.80 -7.32 -11.82
N PRO A 102 9.21 -6.15 -11.28
CA PRO A 102 8.25 -5.13 -10.82
C PRO A 102 7.44 -4.53 -11.95
N LEU A 103 7.95 -4.56 -13.18
CA LEU A 103 7.23 -4.06 -14.34
C LEU A 103 5.93 -4.86 -14.52
N ALA A 104 5.97 -6.19 -14.54
CA ALA A 104 4.77 -7.01 -14.70
C ALA A 104 3.65 -6.68 -13.68
N LEU A 105 4.00 -6.52 -12.41
CA LEU A 105 3.03 -6.12 -11.38
C LEU A 105 2.50 -4.70 -11.61
N LEU A 106 3.37 -3.75 -11.95
CA LEU A 106 2.96 -2.39 -12.30
C LEU A 106 1.98 -2.42 -13.48
N LEU A 107 2.29 -3.18 -14.53
CA LEU A 107 1.45 -3.28 -15.72
C LEU A 107 0.07 -3.84 -15.37
N TYR A 108 0.03 -4.91 -14.57
CA TYR A 108 -1.21 -5.49 -14.07
C TYR A 108 -2.06 -4.47 -13.31
N VAL A 109 -1.45 -3.68 -12.41
CA VAL A 109 -2.16 -2.65 -11.63
C VAL A 109 -2.65 -1.52 -12.54
N LEU A 110 -1.81 -1.04 -13.46
CA LEU A 110 -2.17 0.03 -14.40
C LEU A 110 -3.31 -0.39 -15.34
N GLU A 111 -3.34 -1.65 -15.76
CA GLU A 111 -4.35 -2.17 -16.67
C GLU A 111 -5.73 -2.23 -16.01
N GLY A 112 -5.81 -2.79 -14.79
CA GLY A 112 -7.08 -3.02 -14.10
C GLY A 112 -7.57 -1.86 -13.23
N SER A 113 -6.68 -0.94 -12.81
CA SER A 113 -7.01 0.02 -11.74
C SER A 113 -6.64 1.47 -12.05
N TRP A 114 -6.38 1.85 -13.31
CA TRP A 114 -5.96 3.21 -13.69
C TRP A 114 -6.81 4.32 -13.06
N PHE A 115 -8.15 4.20 -13.17
CA PHE A 115 -9.09 5.23 -12.68
C PHE A 115 -9.05 5.43 -11.16
N ARG A 116 -8.57 4.44 -10.41
CA ARG A 116 -8.47 4.46 -8.94
C ARG A 116 -7.15 5.02 -8.44
N ILE A 117 -6.18 5.26 -9.31
CA ILE A 117 -4.87 5.76 -8.91
C ILE A 117 -5.01 7.19 -8.41
N GLN A 118 -4.65 7.39 -7.15
CA GLN A 118 -4.63 8.69 -6.49
C GLN A 118 -3.23 9.28 -6.41
N ARG A 119 -2.19 8.45 -6.19
CA ARG A 119 -0.79 8.91 -6.17
C ARG A 119 0.06 7.96 -6.99
N LEU A 120 0.86 8.51 -7.90
CA LEU A 120 1.75 7.74 -8.77
C LEU A 120 3.14 8.39 -8.77
N ALA A 121 4.16 7.66 -8.30
CA ALA A 121 5.55 8.12 -8.30
C ALA A 121 6.46 7.01 -8.83
N LEU A 122 6.92 7.13 -10.07
CA LEU A 122 7.68 6.07 -10.74
C LEU A 122 9.01 6.61 -11.25
N SER A 123 10.07 5.82 -11.07
CA SER A 123 11.37 6.02 -11.72
C SER A 123 11.56 4.95 -12.81
N ILE A 124 11.47 5.35 -14.08
CA ILE A 124 11.45 4.42 -15.22
C ILE A 124 12.60 4.77 -16.17
N ASN A 125 13.41 3.78 -16.56
CA ASN A 125 14.45 4.01 -17.56
C ASN A 125 13.86 4.14 -18.97
N SER A 126 14.58 4.82 -19.85
CA SER A 126 14.15 5.08 -21.23
C SER A 126 14.04 3.81 -22.09
N PHE A 127 14.69 2.71 -21.71
CA PHE A 127 14.64 1.45 -22.43
C PHE A 127 13.32 0.72 -22.21
N HIS A 128 12.93 0.46 -20.96
CA HIS A 128 11.64 -0.15 -20.59
C HIS A 128 10.47 0.73 -21.02
N PHE A 129 10.65 2.06 -20.99
CA PHE A 129 9.69 3.01 -21.54
C PHE A 129 9.37 2.71 -23.01
N LYS A 130 10.40 2.58 -23.86
CA LYS A 130 10.22 2.33 -25.30
C LYS A 130 9.66 0.94 -25.59
N ALA A 131 10.12 -0.08 -24.87
CA ALA A 131 9.67 -1.46 -25.06
C ALA A 131 8.17 -1.64 -24.76
N ASN A 132 7.62 -0.81 -23.88
CA ASN A 132 6.25 -0.91 -23.39
C ASN A 132 5.37 0.28 -23.83
N ALA A 133 5.58 0.77 -25.05
CA ALA A 133 4.92 1.95 -25.63
C ALA A 133 3.40 2.01 -25.34
N LYS A 134 2.70 0.88 -25.48
CA LYS A 134 1.23 0.78 -25.30
C LYS A 134 0.73 1.05 -23.89
N ILE A 135 1.55 0.82 -22.86
CA ILE A 135 1.14 1.12 -21.48
C ILE A 135 1.08 2.63 -21.24
N TRP A 136 1.87 3.40 -21.99
CA TRP A 136 1.81 4.85 -21.92
C TRP A 136 0.52 5.42 -22.51
N ASP A 137 -0.20 4.66 -23.32
CA ASP A 137 -1.55 5.04 -23.79
C ASP A 137 -2.50 5.27 -22.61
N LYS A 138 -2.27 4.61 -21.46
CA LYS A 138 -3.03 4.84 -20.22
C LYS A 138 -2.87 6.26 -19.68
N PHE A 139 -1.71 6.89 -19.85
CA PHE A 139 -1.49 8.27 -19.39
C PHE A 139 -2.31 9.29 -20.18
N TYR A 140 -2.87 8.90 -21.33
CA TYR A 140 -3.83 9.71 -22.08
C TYR A 140 -5.28 9.48 -21.65
N LEU A 141 -5.55 8.46 -20.83
CA LEU A 141 -6.88 8.21 -20.28
C LEU A 141 -7.14 9.11 -19.06
N PRO A 142 -8.40 9.50 -18.81
CA PRO A 142 -8.75 10.27 -17.62
C PRO A 142 -8.31 9.57 -16.33
N ALA A 143 -7.65 10.31 -15.44
CA ALA A 143 -7.27 9.85 -14.11
C ALA A 143 -7.95 10.75 -13.06
N PRO A 144 -9.25 10.53 -12.78
CA PRO A 144 -10.09 11.49 -12.03
C PRO A 144 -9.67 11.70 -10.58
N HIS A 145 -8.95 10.73 -10.00
CA HIS A 145 -8.50 10.79 -8.61
C HIS A 145 -7.01 11.12 -8.48
N LEU A 146 -6.28 11.24 -9.59
CA LEU A 146 -4.84 11.47 -9.56
C LEU A 146 -4.54 12.85 -8.98
N GLN A 147 -3.68 12.87 -7.97
CA GLN A 147 -3.25 14.08 -7.26
C GLN A 147 -1.77 14.35 -7.51
N ASN A 148 -1.41 15.63 -7.57
CA ASN A 148 -0.02 16.05 -7.65
C ASN A 148 0.70 15.68 -6.34
N SER A 149 1.92 15.14 -6.46
CA SER A 149 2.82 15.03 -5.31
C SER A 149 3.26 16.44 -4.90
N LYS A 150 2.95 16.85 -3.67
CA LYS A 150 3.61 17.98 -3.02
C LYS A 150 5.00 17.59 -2.55
#